data_AF-A0A946AX45-F1
#
_entry.id   AF-A0A946AX45-F1
#
_cell.length_a   1.000
_cell.length_b   1.000
_cell.length_c   1.000
_cell.angle_alpha   90.00
_cell.angle_beta   90.00
_cell.angle_gamma   90.00
#
_symmetry.space_group_name_H-M   'P 1'
#
loop_
_entity.id
_entity.type
_entity.pdbx_description
1 polymer ?
#
loop_
_entity_poly.entity_id
_entity_poly.type
_entity_poly.pdbx_seq_one_letter_code
_entity_poly.pdbx_strand_id
1 'polypeptide(L)'
;MIKVAYILMLTLAFTACTTSLKSKVAGNLNDISGQQQTVAILPVEVTKKDQKETGKMLRQGLYSHLKASNFNLLERYVVDGLLKQNNLTNPADFL
;
A
#
# COMPACT_ATOMS: atom_id res chain seq x y z
N MET A 1 -50.20 19.17 -8.85
CA MET A 1 -49.10 19.00 -7.88
C MET A 1 -48.59 17.54 -7.80
N ILE A 2 -48.40 16.83 -8.92
CA ILE A 2 -47.95 15.41 -8.88
C ILE A 2 -46.66 15.18 -9.69
N LYS A 3 -46.34 16.08 -10.62
CA LYS A 3 -45.21 15.91 -11.56
C LYS A 3 -43.86 16.41 -11.03
N VAL A 4 -43.86 17.27 -10.02
CA VAL A 4 -42.63 17.83 -9.41
C VAL A 4 -42.06 16.90 -8.32
N ALA A 5 -42.91 16.08 -7.69
CA ALA A 5 -42.50 15.18 -6.62
C ALA A 5 -41.64 14.00 -7.11
N TYR A 6 -41.85 13.55 -8.36
CA TYR A 6 -41.16 12.38 -8.91
C TYR A 6 -39.69 12.65 -9.29
N ILE A 7 -39.34 13.93 -9.53
CA ILE A 7 -37.99 14.32 -9.93
C ILE A 7 -37.05 14.42 -8.70
N LEU A 8 -37.61 14.64 -7.50
CA LEU A 8 -36.81 14.83 -6.28
C LEU A 8 -36.32 13.52 -5.64
N MET A 9 -36.96 12.37 -5.94
CA MET A 9 -36.65 11.08 -5.31
C MET A 9 -35.50 10.31 -5.97
N LEU A 10 -35.05 10.69 -7.17
CA LEU A 10 -34.11 9.87 -7.97
C LEU A 10 -32.62 10.23 -7.79
N THR A 11 -32.26 11.11 -6.86
CA THR A 11 -30.88 11.60 -6.71
C THR A 11 -30.11 11.01 -5.52
N LEU A 12 -30.71 10.12 -4.73
CA LEU A 12 -30.14 9.67 -3.45
C LEU A 12 -29.44 8.29 -3.45
N ALA A 13 -29.28 7.64 -4.60
CA ALA A 13 -28.86 6.23 -4.63
C ALA A 13 -27.39 5.94 -5.00
N PHE A 14 -26.46 6.90 -4.87
CA PHE A 14 -25.03 6.63 -5.11
C PHE A 14 -24.13 7.22 -4.03
N THR A 15 -24.34 6.81 -2.78
CA THR A 15 -23.25 6.84 -1.79
C THR A 15 -22.31 5.67 -2.09
N ALA A 16 -21.48 5.82 -3.12
CA ALA A 16 -20.34 4.92 -3.29
C ALA A 16 -19.42 5.13 -2.08
N CYS A 17 -19.41 4.15 -1.17
CA CYS A 17 -18.45 4.10 -0.08
C CYS A 17 -17.07 3.93 -0.70
N THR A 18 -16.36 5.05 -0.89
CA THR A 18 -14.96 5.00 -1.28
C THR A 18 -14.22 4.56 -0.02
N THR A 19 -14.00 3.24 0.12
CA THR A 19 -12.96 2.78 1.03
C THR A 19 -11.65 3.29 0.47
N SER A 20 -11.28 4.46 0.97
CA SER A 20 -9.97 5.06 0.79
C SER A 20 -8.98 4.05 1.36
N LEU A 21 -8.43 3.17 0.53
CA LEU A 21 -7.26 2.37 0.88
C LEU A 21 -6.16 3.38 1.20
N LYS A 22 -6.01 3.70 2.49
CA LYS A 22 -4.91 4.49 3.01
C LYS A 22 -3.65 3.69 2.80
N SER A 23 -3.07 3.81 1.61
CA SER A 23 -1.68 3.49 1.36
C SER A 23 -0.87 4.43 2.24
N LYS A 24 -0.42 3.93 3.39
CA LYS A 24 0.58 4.63 4.20
C LYS A 24 1.89 4.63 3.39
N VAL A 25 2.11 5.67 2.60
CA VAL A 25 3.42 5.97 2.01
C VAL A 25 4.15 6.85 3.01
N ALA A 26 5.07 6.25 3.77
CA ALA A 26 5.95 7.01 4.65
C ALA A 26 7.13 7.55 3.83
N GLY A 27 7.15 8.87 3.58
CA GLY A 27 8.29 9.57 2.96
C GLY A 27 7.98 11.05 2.67
N ASN A 28 8.88 11.97 3.04
CA ASN A 28 8.76 13.41 2.78
C ASN A 28 9.07 13.72 1.30
N LEU A 29 8.05 13.66 0.44
CA LEU A 29 8.17 13.77 -1.03
C LEU A 29 8.77 15.09 -1.54
N ASN A 30 8.82 16.14 -0.71
CA ASN A 30 9.27 17.48 -1.14
C ASN A 30 10.78 17.72 -1.05
N ASP A 31 11.54 16.94 -0.27
CA ASP A 31 13.02 17.06 -0.15
C ASP A 31 13.79 16.08 -1.07
N ILE A 32 13.07 15.38 -1.94
CA ILE A 32 13.56 14.16 -2.61
C ILE A 32 14.15 14.42 -4.00
N SER A 33 13.95 15.60 -4.57
CA SER A 33 14.41 15.94 -5.92
C SER A 33 15.92 16.20 -5.98
N GLY A 34 16.75 15.15 -5.92
CA GLY A 34 18.19 15.30 -6.15
C GLY A 34 19.09 14.13 -5.75
N GLN A 35 18.61 13.17 -4.94
CA GLN A 35 19.41 12.02 -4.49
C GLN A 35 18.75 10.70 -4.88
N GLN A 36 19.57 9.76 -5.35
CA GLN A 36 19.12 8.42 -5.73
C GLN A 36 18.58 7.71 -4.48
N GLN A 37 17.27 7.51 -4.44
CA GLN A 37 16.59 7.06 -3.23
C GLN A 37 16.81 5.56 -3.00
N THR A 38 17.25 5.22 -1.79
CA THR A 38 17.23 3.82 -1.35
C THR A 38 15.85 3.47 -0.80
N VAL A 39 15.19 2.47 -1.38
CA VAL A 39 13.84 2.05 -1.01
C VAL A 39 13.88 0.63 -0.42
N ALA A 40 13.26 0.47 0.75
CA ALA A 40 13.02 -0.83 1.38
C ALA A 40 11.57 -1.25 1.12
N ILE A 41 11.35 -2.51 0.74
CA ILE A 41 10.00 -3.05 0.57
C ILE A 41 9.69 -4.02 1.71
N LEU A 42 8.89 -3.55 2.66
CA LEU A 42 8.50 -4.32 3.83
C LEU A 42 7.51 -5.44 3.47
N PRO A 43 7.45 -6.53 4.26
CA PRO A 43 6.37 -7.51 4.19
C PRO A 43 4.99 -6.85 4.26
N VAL A 44 4.05 -7.36 3.45
CA VAL A 44 2.69 -6.80 3.36
C VAL A 44 1.81 -7.36 4.46
N GLU A 45 1.07 -6.48 5.14
CA GLU A 45 0.02 -6.89 6.07
C GLU A 45 -1.16 -7.50 5.30
N VAL A 46 -1.62 -8.66 5.77
CA VAL A 46 -2.76 -9.38 5.17
C VAL A 46 -3.84 -9.59 6.23
N THR A 47 -5.09 -9.32 5.86
CA THR A 47 -6.23 -9.45 6.78
C THR A 47 -6.61 -10.91 7.04
N LYS A 48 -6.39 -11.78 6.04
CA LYS A 48 -6.74 -13.21 6.11
C LYS A 48 -5.53 -14.10 5.82
N LYS A 49 -5.49 -15.28 6.44
CA LYS A 49 -4.35 -16.21 6.36
C LYS A 49 -4.13 -16.76 4.95
N ASP A 50 -5.20 -16.97 4.19
CA ASP A 50 -5.19 -17.42 2.79
C ASP A 50 -4.57 -16.36 1.83
N GLN A 51 -4.64 -15.07 2.20
CA GLN A 51 -4.05 -13.98 1.43
C GLN A 51 -2.53 -13.86 1.60
N LYS A 52 -1.91 -14.67 2.48
CA LYS A 52 -0.45 -14.60 2.74
C LYS A 52 0.37 -14.76 1.47
N GLU A 53 -0.03 -15.66 0.57
CA GLU A 53 0.69 -15.87 -0.68
C GLU A 53 0.50 -14.70 -1.64
N THR A 54 -0.72 -14.16 -1.74
CA THR A 54 -1.01 -12.94 -2.51
C THR A 54 -0.17 -11.76 -2.02
N GLY A 55 -0.02 -11.59 -0.70
CA GLY A 55 0.84 -10.55 -0.13
C GLY A 55 2.32 -10.70 -0.50
N LYS A 56 2.85 -11.93 -0.55
CA LYS A 56 4.21 -12.19 -1.03
C LYS A 56 4.36 -11.89 -2.52
N MET A 57 3.39 -12.31 -3.33
CA MET A 57 3.37 -12.04 -4.77
C MET A 57 3.32 -10.54 -5.05
N LEU A 58 2.50 -9.80 -4.30
CA LEU A 58 2.44 -8.34 -4.38
C LEU A 58 3.81 -7.71 -4.08
N ARG A 59 4.46 -8.12 -2.98
CA ARG A 59 5.80 -7.63 -2.63
C ARG A 59 6.82 -7.93 -3.71
N GLN A 60 6.78 -9.14 -4.28
CA GLN A 60 7.67 -9.56 -5.34
C GLN A 60 7.45 -8.79 -6.64
N GLY A 61 6.20 -8.61 -7.05
CA GLY A 61 5.83 -7.81 -8.21
C GLY A 61 6.23 -6.35 -8.05
N LEU A 62 6.03 -5.77 -6.86
CA LEU A 62 6.47 -4.42 -6.57
C LEU A 62 8.00 -4.29 -6.65
N TYR A 63 8.74 -5.24 -6.07
CA TYR A 63 10.20 -5.28 -6.18
C TYR A 63 10.67 -5.33 -7.64
N SER A 64 10.06 -6.17 -8.49
CA SER A 64 10.45 -6.24 -9.91
C SER A 64 10.18 -4.95 -10.66
N HIS A 65 9.03 -4.30 -10.42
CA HIS A 65 8.72 -3.02 -11.07
C HIS A 65 9.66 -1.90 -10.64
N LEU A 66 9.94 -1.79 -9.34
CA LEU A 66 10.84 -0.76 -8.83
C LEU A 66 12.30 -1.02 -9.22
N LYS A 67 12.70 -2.30 -9.39
CA LYS A 67 14.06 -2.66 -9.85
C LYS A 67 14.31 -2.24 -11.29
N ALA A 68 13.27 -2.25 -12.12
CA ALA A 68 13.32 -1.73 -13.47
C ALA A 68 13.27 -0.19 -13.53
N SER A 69 13.03 0.47 -12.39
CA SER A 69 12.98 1.92 -12.24
C SER A 69 14.29 2.45 -11.63
N ASN A 70 14.51 3.77 -11.64
CA ASN A 70 15.75 4.40 -11.13
C ASN A 70 15.86 4.45 -9.58
N PHE A 71 15.28 3.48 -8.86
CA PHE A 71 15.39 3.37 -7.41
C PHE A 71 16.55 2.45 -7.01
N ASN A 72 17.25 2.79 -5.93
CA ASN A 72 18.18 1.86 -5.32
C ASN A 72 17.40 0.95 -4.35
N LEU A 73 17.20 -0.32 -4.68
CA LEU A 73 16.40 -1.20 -3.83
C LEU A 73 17.25 -1.94 -2.82
N LEU A 74 16.81 -1.94 -1.56
CA LEU A 74 17.35 -2.88 -0.59
C LEU A 74 16.90 -4.30 -0.91
N GLU A 75 17.85 -5.22 -0.87
CA GLU A 75 17.58 -6.61 -1.12
C GLU A 75 16.63 -7.18 -0.07
N ARG A 76 15.72 -8.04 -0.54
CA ARG A 76 14.61 -8.56 0.26
C ARG A 76 15.10 -9.27 1.53
N TYR A 77 16.19 -10.03 1.43
CA TYR A 77 16.78 -10.76 2.56
C TYR A 77 17.44 -9.83 3.59
N VAL A 78 17.94 -8.66 3.17
CA VAL A 78 18.50 -7.65 4.08
C VAL A 78 17.38 -7.07 4.93
N VAL A 79 16.28 -6.68 4.28
CA VAL A 79 15.08 -6.18 4.95
C VAL A 79 14.53 -7.22 5.92
N ASP A 80 14.32 -8.46 5.46
CA ASP A 80 13.78 -9.54 6.30
C ASP A 80 14.71 -9.89 7.48
N GLY A 81 16.03 -9.82 7.27
CA GLY A 81 17.03 -10.02 8.32
C GLY A 81 16.98 -8.94 9.39
N LEU A 82 16.91 -7.67 9.00
CA LEU A 82 16.80 -6.53 9.92
C LEU A 82 15.51 -6.59 10.73
N LEU A 83 14.39 -6.90 10.10
CA LEU A 83 13.10 -7.07 10.80
C LEU A 83 13.19 -8.18 11.85
N LYS A 84 13.77 -9.33 11.49
CA LYS A 84 13.96 -10.45 12.42
C LYS A 84 14.89 -10.09 13.59
N GLN A 85 15.97 -9.36 13.35
CA GLN A 85 16.91 -8.91 14.38
C GLN A 85 16.27 -7.97 15.41
N ASN A 86 15.26 -7.22 15.00
CA ASN A 86 14.53 -6.29 15.86
C ASN A 86 13.20 -6.86 16.36
N ASN A 87 13.00 -8.18 16.27
CA ASN A 87 11.77 -8.88 16.67
C ASN A 87 10.48 -8.38 15.98
N LEU A 88 10.61 -7.69 14.85
CA LEU A 88 9.50 -7.22 14.02
C LEU A 88 9.03 -8.33 13.08
N THR A 89 8.19 -9.22 13.62
CA THR A 89 7.74 -10.42 12.89
C THR A 89 6.34 -10.27 12.27
N ASN A 90 5.55 -9.32 12.77
CA ASN A 90 4.21 -9.05 12.29
C ASN A 90 4.20 -7.72 11.50
N PRO A 91 3.75 -7.72 10.24
CA PRO A 91 3.67 -6.51 9.44
C PRO A 91 2.85 -5.36 10.05
N ALA A 92 1.88 -5.68 10.91
CA ALA A 92 1.12 -4.66 11.64
C ALA A 92 1.99 -3.84 12.61
N ASP A 93 3.17 -4.34 12.99
CA ASP A 93 4.03 -3.75 14.02
C ASP A 93 5.17 -2.89 13.43
N PHE A 94 5.21 -2.70 12.11
CA PHE A 94 6.33 -2.03 11.44
C PHE A 94 6.36 -0.49 11.61
N LEU A 95 5.34 0.12 12.24
CA LEU A 95 5.17 1.59 12.34
C LEU A 95 4.64 2.06 13.70
#